data_AF-A0A510E140-F1
#
_entry.id   AF-A0A510E140-F1
#
_cell.length_a   1.000
_cell.length_b   1.000
_cell.length_c   1.000
_cell.angle_alpha   90.00
_cell.angle_beta   90.00
_cell.angle_gamma   90.00
#
_symmetry.space_group_name_H-M   'P 1'
#
loop_
_entity.id
_entity.type
_entity.pdbx_description
1 polymer ?
#
loop_
_entity_poly.entity_id
_entity_poly.type
_entity_poly.pdbx_seq_one_letter_code
_entity_poly.pdbx_strand_id
1 'polypeptide(L)' 'MKLNLRIEKEDENKCEYCGKPLTPENVYSREMKGKVHYFCCSHCADAFEKKENESHCC' A
#
# COMPACT_ATOMS: atom_id res chain seq x y z
N MET A 1 28.84 0.68 25.51
CA MET A 1 28.70 1.02 24.08
C MET A 1 27.70 0.06 23.46
N LYS A 2 26.44 0.47 23.26
CA LYS A 2 25.39 -0.34 22.63
C LYS A 2 24.49 0.59 21.82
N LEU A 3 24.81 0.75 20.54
CA LEU A 3 23.91 1.37 19.56
C LEU A 3 24.01 0.52 18.29
N ASN A 4 23.21 -0.55 18.27
CA ASN A 4 22.91 -1.33 17.09
C ASN A 4 21.70 -0.66 16.43
N LEU A 5 21.98 0.36 15.63
CA LEU A 5 20.97 1.01 14.81
C LEU A 5 21.10 0.47 13.38
N ARG A 6 20.56 -0.74 13.16
CA ARG A 6 20.26 -1.22 11.80
C ARG A 6 18.91 -0.65 11.41
N ILE A 7 18.92 0.56 10.85
CA ILE A 7 17.78 1.05 10.09
C ILE A 7 18.01 0.51 8.68
N GLU A 8 17.57 -0.71 8.46
CA GLU A 8 17.35 -1.24 7.11
C GLU A 8 16.12 -0.49 6.58
N LYS A 9 16.39 0.68 6.00
CA LYS A 9 15.45 1.41 5.15
C LYS A 9 15.27 0.54 3.90
N GLU A 10 14.37 -0.43 3.99
CA GLU A 10 13.81 -1.09 2.82
C GLU A 10 12.59 -0.30 2.39
N ASP A 11 12.73 0.31 1.23
CA ASP A 11 11.81 1.23 0.60
C ASP A 11 10.37 0.71 0.64
N GLU A 12 9.52 1.58 1.16
CA GLU A 12 8.18 1.32 1.67
C GLU A 12 7.18 1.18 0.53
N ASN A 13 7.36 0.17 -0.33
CA ASN A 13 6.34 -0.28 -1.24
C ASN A 13 5.30 -1.05 -0.42
N LYS A 14 4.44 -0.35 0.33
CA LYS A 14 3.35 -0.94 1.10
C LYS A 14 2.03 -0.42 0.57
N CYS A 15 1.02 -1.29 0.51
CA CYS A 15 -0.31 -0.93 0.07
C CYS A 15 -0.88 0.15 0.99
N GLU A 16 -1.33 1.26 0.42
CA GLU A 16 -1.92 2.37 1.21
C GLU A 16 -3.22 1.98 1.93
N TYR A 17 -3.85 0.87 1.51
CA TYR A 17 -5.09 0.38 2.09
C TYR A 17 -4.88 -0.69 3.18
N CYS A 18 -4.06 -1.71 2.92
CA CYS A 18 -3.90 -2.85 3.84
C CYS A 18 -2.51 -2.96 4.48
N GLY A 19 -1.55 -2.13 4.07
CA GLY A 19 -0.17 -2.14 4.60
C GLY A 19 0.69 -3.33 4.15
N LYS A 20 0.18 -4.21 3.27
CA LYS A 20 0.95 -5.32 2.71
C LYS A 20 2.11 -4.84 1.83
N PRO A 21 3.25 -5.56 1.82
CA PRO A 21 4.33 -5.26 0.89
C PRO A 21 3.84 -5.44 -0.56
N LEU A 22 4.06 -4.41 -1.36
CA LEU A 22 3.90 -4.36 -2.80
C LEU A 22 5.23 -4.76 -3.41
N THR A 23 5.20 -5.72 -4.32
CA THR A 23 6.31 -5.96 -5.23
C THR A 23 6.06 -5.17 -6.53
N PRO A 24 7.10 -4.77 -7.26
CA PRO A 24 6.94 -4.12 -8.58
C PRO A 24 6.17 -5.00 -9.59
N GLU A 25 6.03 -6.30 -9.31
CA GLU A 25 5.29 -7.26 -10.12
C GLU A 25 3.79 -7.27 -9.81
N ASN A 26 3.39 -6.92 -8.58
CA ASN A 26 2.02 -6.97 -8.09
C ASN A 26 1.52 -5.60 -7.59
N VAL A 27 2.19 -4.52 -7.99
CA VAL A 27 1.76 -3.16 -7.68
C VAL A 27 0.62 -2.77 -8.61
N TYR A 28 -0.52 -2.43 -8.01
CA TYR A 28 -1.70 -1.98 -8.70
C TYR A 28 -1.86 -0.47 -8.49
N SER A 29 -1.62 0.33 -9.53
CA SER A 29 -1.83 1.78 -9.47
C SER A 29 -3.22 2.15 -9.98
N ARG A 30 -3.90 3.08 -9.30
CA ARG A 30 -5.17 3.63 -9.75
C ARG A 30 -5.25 5.13 -9.49
N GLU A 31 -5.72 5.88 -10.47
CA GLU A 31 -5.92 7.31 -10.35
C GLU A 31 -7.30 7.60 -9.75
N MET A 32 -7.34 8.29 -8.61
CA MET A 32 -8.57 8.71 -7.96
C MET A 32 -8.44 10.15 -7.50
N LYS A 33 -9.44 10.98 -7.83
CA LYS A 33 -9.45 12.42 -7.49
C LYS A 33 -8.18 13.15 -7.96
N GLY A 34 -7.59 12.73 -9.10
CA GLY A 34 -6.35 13.31 -9.63
C GLY A 34 -5.08 12.95 -8.86
N LYS A 35 -5.12 11.92 -7.99
CA LYS A 35 -3.94 11.34 -7.34
C LYS A 35 -3.81 9.88 -7.72
N VAL A 36 -2.59 9.45 -8.04
CA VAL A 36 -2.26 8.05 -8.27
C VAL A 36 -2.01 7.40 -6.91
N HIS A 37 -2.77 6.35 -6.62
CA HIS A 37 -2.66 5.56 -5.40
C HIS A 37 -2.16 4.15 -5.73
N TYR A 38 -1.37 3.57 -4.82
CA TYR A 38 -0.75 2.26 -5.00
C TYR A 38 -1.33 1.21 -4.05
N PHE A 39 -1.78 0.10 -4.65
CA PHE A 39 -2.48 -0.98 -3.97
C PHE A 39 -1.87 -2.33 -4.31
N CYS A 40 -2.11 -3.34 -3.45
CA CYS A 40 -1.63 -4.70 -3.70
C CYS A 40 -2.56 -5.50 -4.62
N CYS A 41 -3.77 -5.00 -4.87
CA CYS A 41 -4.78 -5.65 -5.69
C CYS A 41 -5.86 -4.65 -6.11
N SER A 42 -6.62 -5.03 -7.14
CA SER A 42 -7.76 -4.26 -7.65
C SER A 42 -8.86 -4.07 -6.59
N HIS A 43 -9.08 -5.07 -5.71
CA HIS A 43 -10.04 -4.99 -4.61
C HIS A 43 -9.77 -3.82 -3.66
N CYS A 44 -8.51 -3.63 -3.24
CA CYS A 44 -8.17 -2.54 -2.33
C CYS A 44 -8.33 -1.17 -3.02
N ALA A 45 -8.07 -1.10 -4.33
CA ALA A 45 -8.31 0.11 -5.10
C ALA A 45 -9.81 0.41 -5.25
N ASP A 46 -10.63 -0.59 -5.58
CA ASP A 46 -12.10 -0.44 -5.66
C ASP A 46 -12.70 -0.02 -4.32
N ALA A 47 -12.25 -0.63 -3.20
CA ALA A 47 -12.71 -0.25 -1.85
C ALA A 47 -12.33 1.19 -1.50
N PHE A 48 -11.11 1.61 -1.87
CA PHE A 48 -10.65 2.99 -1.69
C PHE A 48 -11.44 3.98 -2.55
N GLU A 49 -11.78 3.62 -3.79
CA GLU A 49 -12.57 4.45 -4.72
C GLU A 49 -14.01 4.63 -4.24
N LYS A 50 -14.64 3.54 -3.79
CA LYS A 50 -16.01 3.53 -3.27
C LYS A 50 -16.15 4.24 -1.92
N LYS A 51 -15.04 4.72 -1.32
CA LYS A 51 -14.99 5.28 0.04
C LYS A 51 -15.56 4.32 1.09
N GLU A 52 -15.47 3.02 0.85
CA GLU A 52 -15.90 2.04 1.84
C GLU A 52 -14.83 1.98 2.93
N ASN A 53 -15.14 2.55 4.10
CA ASN A 53 -14.38 2.41 5.35
C ASN A 53 -14.51 0.98 5.94
N GLU A 54 -14.83 -0.01 5.12
CA GLU A 54 -14.93 -1.38 5.53
C GLU A 54 -13.59 -2.05 5.20
N SER A 55 -12.69 -2.03 6.18
CA SER A 55 -11.28 -2.44 6.13
C SER A 55 -11.04 -3.93 5.82
N HIS A 56 -11.96 -4.61 5.15
CA HIS A 56 -11.91 -6.04 4.87
C HIS A 56 -11.30 -6.29 3.47
N CYS A 57 -10.02 -5.94 3.28
CA CYS A 57 -9.28 -6.33 2.06
C CYS A 57 -8.45 -7.62 2.24
N CYS A 58 -8.58 -8.34 3.36
CA CYS A 58 -7.83 -9.57 3.63
C CYS A 58 -8.68 -10.57 4.39
#